data_AF-A0A351BZ10-F1
#
_entry.id   AF-A0A351BZ10-F1
#
_cell.length_a   1.000
_cell.length_b   1.000
_cell.length_c   1.000
_cell.angle_alpha   90.00
_cell.angle_beta   90.00
_cell.angle_gamma   90.00
#
_symmetry.space_group_name_H-M   'P 1'
#
loop_
_entity.id
_entity.type
_entity.pdbx_description
1 polymer ?
#
loop_
_entity_poly.entity_id
_entity_poly.type
_entity_poly.pdbx_seq_one_letter_code
_entity_poly.pdbx_strand_id
1 'polypeptide(L)' 'MSKKKVTEDTFGSSYKKLEVILAKLETEIEDHSLEEIIEKYQEAINLLKICRKKLDEAELKIEKLSTEEEN' A
#
# COMPACT_ATOMS: atom_id res chain seq x y z
N MET A 1 -27.66 -11.44 -2.64
CA MET A 1 -26.48 -11.21 -1.78
C MET A 1 -25.28 -10.95 -2.69
N SER A 2 -25.06 -9.68 -3.02
CA SER A 2 -24.03 -9.27 -3.99
C SER A 2 -22.66 -9.33 -3.35
N LYS A 3 -21.92 -10.39 -3.65
CA LYS A 3 -20.47 -10.51 -3.38
C LYS A 3 -19.80 -9.25 -3.95
N LYS A 4 -19.41 -8.32 -3.06
CA LYS A 4 -18.59 -7.16 -3.41
C LYS A 4 -17.24 -7.69 -3.88
N LYS A 5 -17.17 -7.88 -5.19
CA LYS A 5 -15.99 -8.26 -5.94
C LYS A 5 -15.00 -7.12 -5.76
N VAL A 6 -13.94 -7.40 -4.99
CA VAL A 6 -12.59 -6.93 -5.27
C VAL A 6 -12.41 -5.40 -5.24
N THR A 7 -12.01 -4.87 -4.08
CA THR A 7 -11.23 -3.63 -4.03
C THR A 7 -9.76 -3.99 -4.30
N GLU A 8 -9.46 -4.37 -5.54
CA GLU A 8 -8.08 -4.54 -6.05
C GLU A 8 -7.40 -3.16 -6.08
N ASP A 9 -6.21 -3.09 -5.48
CA ASP A 9 -5.09 -2.19 -5.83
C ASP A 9 -5.32 -0.67 -5.94
N THR A 10 -6.24 -0.09 -5.18
CA THR A 10 -6.25 1.37 -5.00
C THR A 10 -5.19 1.80 -3.98
N PHE A 11 -4.55 2.96 -4.20
CA PHE A 11 -3.56 3.52 -3.27
C PHE A 11 -4.09 3.58 -1.83
N GLY A 12 -5.30 4.10 -1.64
CA GLY A 12 -5.91 4.22 -0.31
C GLY A 12 -6.14 2.87 0.37
N SER A 13 -6.55 1.84 -0.38
CA SER A 13 -6.74 0.50 0.18
C SER A 13 -5.42 -0.17 0.54
N SER A 14 -4.39 -0.04 -0.31
CA SER A 14 -3.06 -0.59 -0.02
C SER A 14 -2.38 0.13 1.14
N TYR A 15 -2.51 1.46 1.20
CA TYR A 15 -2.02 2.26 2.31
C TYR A 15 -2.71 1.89 3.63
N LYS A 16 -4.04 1.73 3.63
CA LYS A 16 -4.78 1.32 4.83
C LYS A 16 -4.34 -0.06 5.33
N LYS A 17 -4.12 -1.01 4.43
CA LYS A 17 -3.60 -2.34 4.80
C LYS A 17 -2.20 -2.24 5.41
N LEU A 18 -1.34 -1.39 4.86
CA LEU A 18 0.01 -1.17 5.39
C LEU A 18 -0.04 -0.59 6.81
N GLU A 19 -0.88 0.41 7.07
CA GLU A 19 -1.09 0.96 8.42
C GLU A 19 -1.54 -0.12 9.41
N VAL A 20 -2.48 -0.98 9.02
CA VAL A 20 -2.97 -2.06 9.87
C VAL A 20 -1.85 -3.06 10.19
N ILE A 21 -1.04 -3.44 9.21
CA ILE A 21 0.08 -4.36 9.46
C ILE A 21 1.11 -3.74 10.40
N LEU A 22 1.45 -2.46 10.21
CA LEU A 22 2.37 -1.75 11.10
C LEU A 22 1.84 -1.68 12.53
N ALA A 23 0.56 -1.32 12.71
CA ALA A 23 -0.06 -1.29 14.02
C ALA A 23 0.02 -2.67 14.72
N LYS A 24 -0.27 -3.75 13.99
CA LYS A 24 -0.17 -5.12 14.53
C LYS A 24 1.26 -5.50 14.91
N LEU A 25 2.24 -5.15 14.07
CA LEU A 25 3.65 -5.39 14.36
C LEU A 25 4.16 -4.58 15.56
N GLU A 26 3.55 -3.44 15.87
CA GLU A 26 3.88 -2.63 17.04
C GLU A 26 3.18 -3.12 18.31
N THR A 27 1.92 -3.58 18.21
CA THR A 27 1.10 -3.92 19.39
C THR A 27 1.05 -5.40 19.73
N GLU A 28 1.22 -6.30 18.76
CA GLU A 28 1.00 -7.75 18.91
C GLU A 28 2.32 -8.56 18.74
N ILE A 29 3.48 -7.90 18.80
CA ILE A 29 4.78 -8.55 18.52
C ILE A 29 5.15 -9.64 19.53
N GLU A 30 4.73 -9.49 20.79
CA GLU A 30 5.02 -10.44 21.86
C GLU A 30 4.13 -11.70 21.77
N ASP A 31 2.99 -11.60 21.10
CA ASP A 31 1.99 -12.66 20.93
C ASP A 31 2.17 -13.44 19.62
N HIS A 32 3.05 -13.00 18.72
CA HIS A 32 3.24 -13.58 17.39
C HIS A 32 4.55 -14.37 17.29
N SER A 33 4.52 -15.48 16.56
CA SER A 33 5.73 -16.23 16.25
C SER A 33 6.64 -15.45 15.28
N LEU A 34 7.93 -15.79 15.28
CA LEU A 34 8.90 -15.17 14.36
C LEU A 34 8.50 -15.36 12.89
N GLU A 35 7.95 -16.52 12.54
CA GLU A 35 7.44 -16.81 11.20
C GLU A 35 6.28 -15.88 10.80
N GLU A 36 5.31 -15.67 11.70
CA GLU A 36 4.19 -14.75 11.45
C GLU A 36 4.65 -13.30 11.26
N ILE A 37 5.64 -12.86 12.04
CA ILE A 37 6.24 -11.52 11.90
C ILE A 37 6.92 -11.39 10.53
N ILE A 38 7.63 -12.41 10.07
CA ILE A 38 8.27 -12.44 8.75
C ILE A 38 7.23 -12.33 7.63
N GLU A 39 6.14 -13.08 7.71
CA GLU A 39 5.05 -13.01 6.72
C GLU A 39 4.42 -11.61 6.66
N LYS A 40 4.13 -11.01 7.83
CA LYS A 40 3.60 -9.64 7.93
C LYS A 40 4.56 -8.62 7.34
N TYR A 41 5.85 -8.76 7.61
CA TYR A 41 6.86 -7.90 7.02
C TYR A 41 6.89 -8.02 5.48
N GLN A 42 6.85 -9.24 4.93
CA GLN A 42 6.80 -9.45 3.49
C GLN A 42 5.55 -8.82 2.85
N GLU A 43 4.39 -8.96 3.50
CA GLU A 43 3.14 -8.34 3.08
C GLU A 43 3.25 -6.81 3.07
N ALA A 44 3.85 -6.22 4.12
CA ALA A 44 4.10 -4.79 4.21
C ALA A 44 5.01 -4.28 3.07
N ILE A 45 6.08 -5.02 2.75
CA ILE A 45 6.98 -4.68 1.63
C ILE A 45 6.25 -4.70 0.29
N ASN A 46 5.35 -5.67 0.07
CA ASN A 46 4.57 -5.74 -1.16
C ASN A 46 3.61 -4.54 -1.29
N LEU A 47 2.90 -4.19 -0.21
CA LEU A 47 2.00 -3.03 -0.17
C LEU A 47 2.76 -1.72 -0.40
N LEU A 48 3.95 -1.58 0.20
CA LEU A 48 4.81 -0.41 0.00
C LEU A 48 5.21 -0.24 -1.47
N LYS A 49 5.54 -1.34 -2.17
CA LYS A 49 5.84 -1.30 -3.62
C LYS A 49 4.65 -0.81 -4.43
N ILE A 50 3.44 -1.27 -4.11
CA ILE A 50 2.21 -0.83 -4.79
C ILE A 50 1.99 0.67 -4.55
N CYS A 51 2.11 1.13 -3.31
CA CYS A 51 1.95 2.54 -2.97
C CYS A 51 2.96 3.42 -3.71
N ARG A 52 4.25 3.05 -3.72
CA ARG A 52 5.30 3.80 -4.45
C ARG A 52 4.99 3.90 -5.94
N LYS A 53 4.67 2.77 -6.58
CA LYS A 53 4.30 2.75 -8.00
C LYS A 53 3.14 3.71 -8.30
N LYS A 54 2.12 3.76 -7.44
CA LYS A 54 0.98 4.66 -7.61
C LYS A 54 1.34 6.14 -7.45
N LEU A 55 2.30 6.45 -6.57
CA LEU A 55 2.84 7.80 -6.43
C LEU A 55 3.66 8.20 -7.65
N ASP A 56 4.53 7.31 -8.14
CA ASP A 56 5.33 7.56 -9.35
C ASP A 56 4.42 7.80 -10.58
N GLU A 57 3.34 7.01 -10.73
CA GLU A 57 2.33 7.19 -11.76
C GLU A 57 1.60 8.55 -11.65
N ALA A 58 1.40 9.06 -10.42
CA ALA A 58 0.77 10.34 -10.18
C ALA A 58 1.73 11.51 -10.47
N GLU A 59 2.98 11.40 -10.03
CA GLU A 59 4.04 12.38 -10.31
C GLU A 59 4.24 12.57 -11.80
N LEU A 60 4.38 11.48 -12.57
CA LEU A 60 4.53 11.53 -14.02
C LEU A 60 3.33 12.21 -14.71
N LYS A 61 2.11 12.03 -14.19
CA LYS A 61 0.92 12.70 -14.73
C LYS A 61 0.94 14.19 -14.44
N ILE A 62 1.34 14.59 -13.24
CA ILE A 62 1.46 16.00 -12.86
C ILE A 62 2.52 16.69 -13.72
N GLU A 63 3.69 16.07 -13.88
CA GLU A 63 4.77 16.60 -14.72
C GLU A 63 4.31 16.85 -16.16
N LYS A 64 3.59 15.91 -16.77
CA LYS A 64 3.05 16.06 -18.13
C LYS A 64 2.07 17.23 -18.21
N LEU A 65 1.12 17.31 -17.29
CA LEU A 65 0.15 18.41 -17.24
C LEU A 65 0.84 19.77 -17.09
N SER A 66 1.83 19.87 -16.19
CA SER A 66 2.60 21.11 -16.01
C SER A 66 3.41 21.50 -17.25
N THR A 67 3.91 20.52 -18.01
CA THR A 67 4.63 20.79 -19.26
C THR A 67 3.69 21.17 -20.41
N GLU A 68 2.45 20.66 -20.40
CA GLU A 68 1.39 21.02 -21.36
C GLU A 68 0.81 22.42 -21.09
N GLU A 69 0.81 22.91 -19.84
CA GLU A 69 0.36 24.27 -19.50
C GLU A 69 1.38 25.38 -19.80
N GLU A 70 2.67 25.04 -19.99
CA GLU A 70 3.75 26.01 -20.27
C GLU A 70 4.06 26.17 -21.77
N ASN A 71 3.29 25.54 -22.67
CA ASN A 71 3.44 25.64 -24.14
C ASN A 71 2.28 26.39 -24.83
#